data_AF-A0A3B6IVV3-F1
#
_entry.id   AF-A0A3B6IVV3-F1
#
_cell.length_a   1.000
_cell.length_b   1.000
_cell.length_c   1.000
_cell.angle_alpha   90.00
_cell.angle_beta   90.00
_cell.angle_gamma   90.00
#
_symmetry.space_group_name_H-M   'P 1'
#
loop_
_entity.id
_entity.type
_entity.pdbx_description
1 polymer ?
#
loop_
_entity_poly.entity_id
_entity_poly.type
_entity_poly.pdbx_seq_one_letter_code
_entity_poly.pdbx_strand_id
1 'polypeptide(L)'
;MVLAHTSKVVLGCVAFGIFWVLAVFPSVPFMPVGRTAGSLLGAMLMVLFRVISPEDAYAAIDLPIIGLLFGTMVVSIFLERADMFKYLGNLLQWKSRGPKDLLFRVCIVSAIASALFTNDTCCVVLTEFILKVARQNNLPPQPFLLALATSSNIGSAATPIGNPQNLVIAVESGISFGQFLLGVFPAMIVGVLTNAAILLCYFWRYLNVEPADQERGGVVSTGPEVVGDDEVTSHRFTPARMSHVSSINPDDFDCVSEPIIRSASVNGDHLRSRSVNSNANAADADMQFSIRSLRSSSMSHEMVEVSTVPVLIDGASSRKFTRTASQQRSVIIEDAPPSSPTDDEAAANGDKDKGELPEVVEKRWKVLVWKTAVYLITLGMLIALLMGLNMSWTAITAALVLLALDFTDAQACLEKVSYSLLIFFCGMFITVDGFNKTGIPNTMWELVEPYSRIDSARGVALLGLVILILSNVASNVPTVLLLGTRVAASAAAISPASERKAWLILAYVSTVAGNLTLLGSAANLIVCEQARRAQFFGYNLSFWSHLRFGVPSTIIVTAIGLLIVSSY
;
A
#
# COMPACT_ATOMS: atom_id res chain seq x y z
N MET A 1 -6.38 -17.14 36.99
CA MET A 1 -6.43 -18.59 36.64
C MET A 1 -5.02 -19.17 36.72
N VAL A 2 -4.80 -20.49 36.64
CA VAL A 2 -3.42 -21.04 36.66
C VAL A 2 -2.77 -20.89 35.28
N LEU A 3 -1.52 -20.43 35.24
CA LEU A 3 -0.68 -20.37 34.03
C LEU A 3 -0.45 -21.77 33.45
N ALA A 4 -0.20 -21.86 32.13
CA ALA A 4 0.22 -23.11 31.51
C ALA A 4 1.59 -23.59 32.07
N HIS A 5 1.92 -24.86 31.84
CA HIS A 5 3.22 -25.41 32.24
C HIS A 5 4.38 -24.56 31.68
N THR A 6 5.41 -24.27 32.48
CA THR A 6 6.44 -23.25 32.19
C THR A 6 7.08 -23.39 30.81
N SER A 7 7.29 -24.62 30.32
CA SER A 7 7.80 -24.84 28.96
C SER A 7 6.85 -24.37 27.86
N LYS A 8 5.53 -24.59 27.98
CA LYS A 8 4.52 -24.04 27.04
C LYS A 8 4.48 -22.52 27.09
N VAL A 9 4.60 -21.93 28.29
CA VAL A 9 4.61 -20.47 28.47
C VAL A 9 5.82 -19.85 27.78
N VAL A 10 7.03 -20.34 28.07
CA VAL A 10 8.28 -19.82 27.46
C VAL A 10 8.29 -20.01 25.95
N LEU A 11 7.95 -21.21 25.45
CA LEU A 11 7.93 -21.48 24.01
C LEU A 11 6.82 -20.69 23.28
N GLY A 12 5.66 -20.50 23.91
CA GLY A 12 4.60 -19.62 23.41
C GLY A 12 5.02 -18.15 23.35
N CYS A 13 5.73 -17.64 24.36
CA CYS A 13 6.35 -16.31 24.32
C CYS A 13 7.35 -16.16 23.17
N VAL A 14 8.18 -17.17 22.91
CA VAL A 14 9.16 -17.16 21.82
C VAL A 14 8.46 -17.16 20.45
N ALA A 15 7.47 -18.04 20.24
CA ALA A 15 6.69 -18.09 19.00
C ALA A 15 5.90 -16.79 18.75
N PHE A 16 5.23 -16.27 19.79
CA PHE A 16 4.50 -15.00 19.70
C PHE A 16 5.43 -13.81 19.49
N GLY A 17 6.61 -13.78 20.14
CA GLY A 17 7.60 -12.73 19.96
C GLY A 17 8.20 -12.69 18.54
N ILE A 18 8.48 -13.85 17.96
CA ILE A 18 8.94 -13.97 16.56
C ILE A 18 7.84 -13.46 15.60
N PHE A 19 6.60 -13.89 15.79
CA PHE A 19 5.45 -13.35 15.05
C PHE A 19 5.34 -11.83 15.20
N TRP A 20 5.37 -11.32 16.43
CA TRP A 20 5.18 -9.91 16.75
C TRP A 20 6.23 -9.02 16.06
N VAL A 21 7.51 -9.38 16.15
CA VAL A 21 8.60 -8.66 15.46
C VAL A 21 8.34 -8.64 13.95
N LEU A 22 8.04 -9.79 13.35
CA LEU A 22 7.86 -9.91 11.90
C LEU A 22 6.53 -9.33 11.39
N ALA A 23 5.53 -9.16 12.26
CA ALA A 23 4.24 -8.53 11.93
C ALA A 23 4.27 -7.00 12.08
N VAL A 24 4.99 -6.48 13.08
CA VAL A 24 5.10 -5.03 13.36
C VAL A 24 6.14 -4.38 12.44
N PHE A 25 7.32 -4.98 12.26
CA PHE A 25 8.38 -4.41 11.44
C PHE A 25 8.28 -4.93 9.99
N PRO A 26 7.88 -4.11 9.00
CA PRO A 26 7.53 -4.61 7.66
C PRO A 26 8.69 -5.19 6.85
N SER A 27 9.92 -4.89 7.26
CA SER A 27 11.17 -5.36 6.68
C SER A 27 12.26 -5.37 7.76
N VAL A 28 12.59 -6.55 8.29
CA VAL A 28 13.71 -6.73 9.23
C VAL A 28 15.02 -6.61 8.43
N PRO A 29 15.98 -5.74 8.79
CA PRO A 29 17.11 -5.40 7.89
C PRO A 29 17.98 -6.57 7.44
N PHE A 30 18.05 -7.65 8.22
CA PHE A 30 18.85 -8.84 7.92
C PHE A 30 18.04 -10.01 7.33
N MET A 31 16.72 -9.88 7.14
CA MET A 31 15.87 -10.97 6.67
C MET A 31 14.66 -10.46 5.85
N PRO A 32 14.57 -10.75 4.54
CA PRO A 32 13.49 -10.28 3.66
C PRO A 32 12.18 -11.08 3.83
N VAL A 33 11.78 -11.34 5.08
CA VAL A 33 10.56 -12.03 5.46
C VAL A 33 9.46 -10.99 5.71
N GLY A 34 8.49 -10.95 4.81
CA GLY A 34 7.32 -10.07 4.94
C GLY A 34 6.32 -10.56 6.00
N ARG A 35 5.47 -9.65 6.47
CA ARG A 35 4.49 -9.85 7.57
C ARG A 35 3.69 -11.17 7.48
N THR A 36 3.25 -11.55 6.29
CA THR A 36 2.56 -12.83 6.01
C THR A 36 3.38 -14.06 6.39
N ALA A 37 4.67 -14.10 6.02
CA ALA A 37 5.55 -15.22 6.33
C ALA A 37 5.94 -15.24 7.82
N GLY A 38 6.02 -14.08 8.47
CA GLY A 38 6.14 -13.99 9.93
C GLY A 38 4.94 -14.56 10.69
N SER A 39 3.73 -14.31 10.16
CA SER A 39 2.47 -14.87 10.68
C SER A 39 2.39 -16.39 10.53
N LEU A 40 2.76 -16.92 9.36
CA LEU A 40 2.88 -18.38 9.15
C LEU A 40 3.96 -19.00 10.05
N LEU A 41 5.10 -18.33 10.25
CA LEU A 41 6.17 -18.82 11.11
C LEU A 41 5.71 -18.88 12.58
N GLY A 42 4.99 -17.86 13.08
CA GLY A 42 4.37 -17.87 14.40
C GLY A 42 3.42 -19.05 14.60
N ALA A 43 2.51 -19.25 13.64
CA ALA A 43 1.53 -20.33 13.67
C ALA A 43 2.20 -21.72 13.68
N MET A 44 3.19 -21.91 12.79
CA MET A 44 3.96 -23.14 12.72
C MET A 44 4.72 -23.41 14.03
N LEU A 45 5.35 -22.39 14.63
CA LEU A 45 6.07 -22.54 15.90
C LEU A 45 5.13 -22.86 17.06
N MET A 46 3.93 -22.26 17.13
CA MET A 46 2.94 -22.60 18.17
C MET A 46 2.54 -24.08 18.14
N VAL A 47 2.35 -24.66 16.93
CA VAL A 47 2.04 -26.08 16.74
C VAL A 47 3.26 -26.98 17.01
N LEU A 48 4.44 -26.64 16.48
CA LEU A 48 5.67 -27.41 16.67
C LEU A 48 6.10 -27.48 18.15
N PHE A 49 5.96 -26.37 18.88
CA PHE A 49 6.21 -26.31 20.32
C PHE A 49 5.07 -26.91 21.17
N ARG A 50 4.00 -27.41 20.53
CA ARG A 50 2.81 -28.00 21.17
C ARG A 50 2.15 -27.07 22.19
N VAL A 51 2.21 -25.76 21.94
CA VAL A 51 1.46 -24.77 22.72
C VAL A 51 -0.02 -24.99 22.45
N ILE A 52 -0.37 -25.00 21.16
CA ILE A 52 -1.65 -25.40 20.54
C ILE A 52 -1.50 -26.77 19.86
N SER A 53 -2.59 -27.52 19.66
CA SER A 53 -2.59 -28.73 18.83
C SER A 53 -2.90 -28.42 17.36
N PRO A 54 -2.66 -29.36 16.41
CA PRO A 54 -3.03 -29.13 15.01
C PRO A 54 -4.53 -28.96 14.79
N GLU A 55 -5.38 -29.73 15.50
CA GLU A 55 -6.84 -29.57 15.35
C GLU A 55 -7.34 -28.24 15.90
N ASP A 56 -6.85 -27.81 17.07
CA ASP A 56 -7.11 -26.49 17.63
C ASP A 56 -6.65 -25.36 16.68
N ALA A 57 -5.50 -25.53 16.02
CA ALA A 57 -4.98 -24.53 15.10
C ALA A 57 -5.87 -24.35 13.86
N TYR A 58 -6.41 -25.44 13.30
CA TYR A 58 -7.41 -25.33 12.23
C TYR A 58 -8.72 -24.73 12.73
N ALA A 59 -9.16 -25.07 13.95
CA ALA A 59 -10.37 -24.52 14.57
C ALA A 59 -10.25 -23.01 14.91
N ALA A 60 -9.03 -22.51 15.13
CA ALA A 60 -8.77 -21.09 15.37
C ALA A 60 -8.94 -20.21 14.11
N ILE A 61 -9.00 -20.77 12.89
CA ILE A 61 -9.14 -19.98 11.67
C ILE A 61 -10.61 -19.60 11.46
N ASP A 62 -10.95 -18.33 11.73
CA ASP A 62 -12.30 -17.81 11.48
C ASP A 62 -12.59 -17.66 9.97
N LEU A 63 -13.26 -18.67 9.41
CA LEU A 63 -13.70 -18.69 8.01
C LEU A 63 -14.68 -17.56 7.65
N PRO A 64 -15.65 -17.15 8.49
CA PRO A 64 -16.47 -15.96 8.25
C PRO A 64 -15.66 -14.69 7.96
N ILE A 65 -14.65 -14.36 8.76
CA ILE A 65 -13.78 -13.19 8.59
C ILE A 65 -12.96 -13.33 7.30
N ILE A 66 -12.35 -14.49 7.04
CA ILE A 66 -11.58 -14.72 5.81
C ILE A 66 -12.44 -14.57 4.55
N GLY A 67 -13.66 -15.13 4.55
CA GLY A 67 -14.61 -15.01 3.44
C GLY A 67 -15.12 -13.57 3.24
N LEU A 68 -15.27 -12.82 4.33
CA LEU A 68 -15.69 -11.41 4.32
C LEU A 68 -14.58 -10.47 3.83
N LEU A 69 -13.33 -10.71 4.24
CA LEU A 69 -12.14 -10.04 3.68
C LEU A 69 -12.00 -10.32 2.18
N PHE A 70 -12.16 -11.58 1.76
CA PHE A 70 -12.12 -11.94 0.34
C PHE A 70 -13.22 -11.22 -0.47
N GLY A 71 -14.47 -11.29 -0.01
CA GLY A 71 -15.60 -10.66 -0.70
C GLY A 71 -15.45 -9.14 -0.83
N THR A 72 -15.04 -8.47 0.25
CA THR A 72 -14.81 -7.01 0.24
C THR A 72 -13.63 -6.60 -0.64
N MET A 73 -12.54 -7.38 -0.70
CA MET A 73 -11.44 -7.14 -1.66
C MET A 73 -11.92 -7.20 -3.10
N VAL A 74 -12.67 -8.24 -3.49
CA VAL A 74 -13.19 -8.38 -4.86
C VAL A 74 -14.12 -7.21 -5.22
N VAL A 75 -15.04 -6.83 -4.33
CA VAL A 75 -15.91 -5.64 -4.52
C VAL A 75 -15.07 -4.36 -4.70
N SER A 76 -14.02 -4.18 -3.91
CA SER A 76 -13.09 -3.03 -4.01
C SER A 76 -12.37 -2.98 -5.37
N ILE A 77 -11.93 -4.13 -5.91
CA ILE A 77 -11.28 -4.25 -7.23
C ILE A 77 -12.27 -3.90 -8.36
N PHE A 78 -13.54 -4.30 -8.25
CA PHE A 78 -14.58 -3.92 -9.22
C PHE A 78 -14.89 -2.43 -9.18
N LEU A 79 -14.93 -1.80 -8.01
CA LEU A 79 -15.11 -0.35 -7.85
C LEU A 79 -13.91 0.45 -8.40
N GLU A 80 -12.69 -0.06 -8.23
CA GLU A 80 -11.48 0.49 -8.86
C GLU A 80 -11.61 0.51 -10.38
N ARG A 81 -11.93 -0.65 -10.98
CA ARG A 81 -12.21 -0.79 -12.43
C ARG A 81 -13.39 0.07 -12.91
N ALA A 82 -14.32 0.43 -12.03
CA ALA A 82 -15.46 1.31 -12.34
C ALA A 82 -15.15 2.82 -12.33
N ASP A 83 -13.87 3.22 -12.21
CA ASP A 83 -13.38 4.59 -12.02
C ASP A 83 -13.82 5.26 -10.68
N MET A 84 -14.32 4.51 -9.69
CA MET A 84 -14.89 5.09 -8.45
C MET A 84 -13.92 6.07 -7.77
N PHE A 85 -12.67 5.64 -7.55
CA PHE A 85 -11.64 6.48 -6.93
C PHE A 85 -11.23 7.71 -7.76
N LYS A 86 -11.45 7.70 -9.08
CA LYS A 86 -11.20 8.86 -9.96
C LYS A 86 -12.29 9.90 -9.84
N TYR A 87 -13.56 9.50 -9.69
CA TYR A 87 -14.64 10.41 -9.30
C TYR A 87 -14.37 10.99 -7.90
N LEU A 88 -13.88 10.18 -6.98
CA LEU A 88 -13.49 10.58 -5.62
C LEU A 88 -12.31 11.58 -5.61
N GLY A 89 -11.29 11.35 -6.44
CA GLY A 89 -10.16 12.28 -6.64
C GLY A 89 -10.59 13.60 -7.28
N ASN A 90 -11.51 13.56 -8.25
CA ASN A 90 -12.11 14.75 -8.84
C ASN A 90 -12.95 15.54 -7.81
N LEU A 91 -13.63 14.88 -6.87
CA LEU A 91 -14.42 15.52 -5.81
C LEU A 91 -13.57 16.36 -4.84
N LEU A 92 -12.30 15.98 -4.62
CA LEU A 92 -11.35 16.81 -3.86
C LEU A 92 -11.07 18.15 -4.53
N GLN A 93 -10.91 18.16 -5.87
CA GLN A 93 -10.62 19.37 -6.65
C GLN A 93 -11.88 20.20 -6.94
N TRP A 94 -13.02 19.55 -7.17
CA TRP A 94 -14.24 20.18 -7.68
C TRP A 94 -14.70 21.35 -6.80
N LYS A 95 -14.62 22.58 -7.33
CA LYS A 95 -15.02 23.81 -6.63
C LYS A 95 -14.19 24.10 -5.36
N SER A 96 -12.95 23.60 -5.27
CA SER A 96 -12.03 23.92 -4.16
C SER A 96 -11.68 25.41 -4.16
N ARG A 97 -11.71 26.04 -2.99
CA ARG A 97 -11.51 27.49 -2.79
C ARG A 97 -10.13 27.87 -2.24
N GLY A 98 -9.20 26.91 -2.15
CA GLY A 98 -7.82 27.14 -1.72
C GLY A 98 -7.28 26.04 -0.81
N PRO A 99 -6.04 26.21 -0.28
CA PRO A 99 -5.32 25.13 0.40
C PRO A 99 -6.03 24.59 1.65
N LYS A 100 -6.72 25.46 2.41
CA LYS A 100 -7.47 25.10 3.61
C LYS A 100 -8.77 24.35 3.32
N ASP A 101 -9.47 24.75 2.25
CA ASP A 101 -10.67 24.03 1.77
C ASP A 101 -10.28 22.65 1.24
N LEU A 102 -9.19 22.54 0.48
CA LEU A 102 -8.62 21.26 0.05
C LEU A 102 -8.24 20.37 1.25
N LEU A 103 -7.62 20.91 2.30
CA LEU A 103 -7.24 20.12 3.48
C LEU A 103 -8.47 19.55 4.21
N PHE A 104 -9.49 20.38 4.41
CA PHE A 104 -10.76 19.96 5.02
C PHE A 104 -11.45 18.88 4.18
N ARG A 105 -11.49 19.05 2.85
CA ARG A 105 -12.04 18.04 1.92
C ARG A 105 -11.27 16.74 1.95
N VAL A 106 -9.94 16.77 1.99
CA VAL A 106 -9.11 15.57 2.16
C VAL A 106 -9.51 14.83 3.42
N CYS A 107 -9.75 15.52 4.54
CA CYS A 107 -10.21 14.86 5.77
C CYS A 107 -11.57 14.15 5.58
N ILE A 108 -12.58 14.89 5.08
CA ILE A 108 -13.95 14.38 4.91
C ILE A 108 -14.02 13.24 3.88
N VAL A 109 -13.42 13.43 2.69
CA VAL A 109 -13.46 12.47 1.60
C VAL A 109 -12.69 11.20 1.94
N SER A 110 -11.52 11.32 2.58
CA SER A 110 -10.74 10.14 3.02
C SER A 110 -11.49 9.36 4.10
N ALA A 111 -12.12 10.03 5.06
CA ALA A 111 -12.89 9.38 6.11
C ALA A 111 -14.12 8.64 5.55
N ILE A 112 -14.90 9.28 4.66
CA ILE A 112 -16.08 8.64 4.04
C ILE A 112 -15.66 7.45 3.17
N ALA A 113 -14.61 7.60 2.36
CA ALA A 113 -14.12 6.51 1.52
C ALA A 113 -13.61 5.32 2.36
N SER A 114 -12.80 5.60 3.39
CA SER A 114 -12.24 4.59 4.31
C SER A 114 -13.29 3.96 5.24
N ALA A 115 -14.50 4.52 5.33
CA ALA A 115 -15.64 3.91 5.99
C ALA A 115 -16.46 3.00 5.06
N LEU A 116 -16.54 3.32 3.76
CA LEU A 116 -17.29 2.55 2.76
C LEU A 116 -16.47 1.44 2.09
N PHE A 117 -15.15 1.61 2.05
CA PHE A 117 -14.19 0.72 1.40
C PHE A 117 -13.01 0.45 2.35
N THR A 118 -12.18 -0.53 2.02
CA THR A 118 -10.98 -0.87 2.80
C THR A 118 -9.99 0.29 2.86
N ASN A 119 -9.60 0.69 4.08
CA ASN A 119 -8.70 1.78 4.40
C ASN A 119 -7.40 1.75 3.57
N ASP A 120 -6.75 0.58 3.50
CA ASP A 120 -5.54 0.34 2.69
C ASP A 120 -5.72 0.78 1.22
N THR A 121 -6.83 0.42 0.57
CA THR A 121 -7.12 0.81 -0.83
C THR A 121 -7.32 2.30 -0.96
N CYS A 122 -8.06 2.92 -0.03
CA CYS A 122 -8.28 4.36 -0.01
C CYS A 122 -6.96 5.12 0.15
N CYS A 123 -6.09 4.67 1.04
CA CYS A 123 -4.78 5.26 1.28
C CYS A 123 -3.81 5.07 0.10
N VAL A 124 -3.85 3.95 -0.63
CA VAL A 124 -3.08 3.81 -1.88
C VAL A 124 -3.55 4.85 -2.90
N VAL A 125 -4.82 4.81 -3.29
CA VAL A 125 -5.29 5.55 -4.48
C VAL A 125 -5.39 7.05 -4.21
N LEU A 126 -5.85 7.47 -3.02
CA LEU A 126 -5.93 8.90 -2.69
C LEU A 126 -4.55 9.56 -2.53
N THR A 127 -3.48 8.81 -2.19
CA THR A 127 -2.13 9.37 -2.10
C THR A 127 -1.66 9.92 -3.46
N GLU A 128 -1.84 9.16 -4.54
CA GLU A 128 -1.44 9.60 -5.89
C GLU A 128 -2.23 10.83 -6.35
N PHE A 129 -3.56 10.83 -6.14
CA PHE A 129 -4.39 11.98 -6.44
C PHE A 129 -3.99 13.22 -5.63
N ILE A 130 -3.78 13.09 -4.32
CA ILE A 130 -3.40 14.20 -3.44
C ILE A 130 -2.05 14.79 -3.82
N LEU A 131 -1.05 13.97 -4.14
CA LEU A 131 0.26 14.45 -4.61
C LEU A 131 0.16 15.21 -5.93
N LYS A 132 -0.65 14.70 -6.87
CA LYS A 132 -0.95 15.38 -8.13
C LYS A 132 -1.65 16.72 -7.88
N VAL A 133 -2.68 16.77 -7.02
CA VAL A 133 -3.38 18.03 -6.67
C VAL A 133 -2.43 19.02 -6.01
N ALA A 134 -1.64 18.57 -5.03
CA ALA A 134 -0.71 19.42 -4.29
C ALA A 134 0.28 20.10 -5.24
N ARG A 135 0.97 19.33 -6.11
CA ARG A 135 1.91 19.92 -7.07
C ARG A 135 1.24 20.77 -8.14
N GLN A 136 0.05 20.40 -8.63
CA GLN A 136 -0.72 21.24 -9.58
C GLN A 136 -1.06 22.63 -9.02
N ASN A 137 -1.12 22.78 -7.70
CA ASN A 137 -1.43 24.04 -7.01
C ASN A 137 -0.20 24.62 -6.26
N ASN A 138 1.01 24.09 -6.50
CA ASN A 138 2.26 24.44 -5.79
C ASN A 138 2.17 24.39 -4.25
N LEU A 139 1.38 23.45 -3.71
CA LEU A 139 1.16 23.28 -2.27
C LEU A 139 2.10 22.22 -1.68
N PRO A 140 2.56 22.40 -0.42
CA PRO A 140 3.34 21.37 0.26
C PRO A 140 2.48 20.12 0.50
N PRO A 141 2.94 18.90 0.16
CA PRO A 141 2.10 17.69 0.27
C PRO A 141 1.90 17.20 1.71
N GLN A 142 2.83 17.52 2.62
CA GLN A 142 2.89 17.05 4.00
C GLN A 142 1.56 17.15 4.78
N PRO A 143 0.81 18.29 4.77
CA PRO A 143 -0.44 18.40 5.52
C PRO A 143 -1.53 17.48 4.95
N PHE A 144 -1.58 17.32 3.62
CA PHE A 144 -2.61 16.54 2.93
C PHE A 144 -2.37 15.03 3.05
N LEU A 145 -1.11 14.59 3.01
CA LEU A 145 -0.76 13.19 3.29
C LEU A 145 -1.09 12.81 4.75
N LEU A 146 -0.80 13.70 5.70
CA LEU A 146 -1.13 13.49 7.11
C LEU A 146 -2.65 13.52 7.34
N ALA A 147 -3.37 14.40 6.65
CA ALA A 147 -4.83 14.47 6.65
C ALA A 147 -5.48 13.19 6.09
N LEU A 148 -4.95 12.65 4.98
CA LEU A 148 -5.36 11.36 4.42
C LEU A 148 -5.16 10.23 5.44
N ALA A 149 -3.92 10.00 5.89
CA ALA A 149 -3.61 8.90 6.80
C ALA A 149 -4.46 8.94 8.08
N THR A 150 -4.53 10.11 8.72
CA THR A 150 -5.23 10.25 10.01
C THR A 150 -6.74 10.19 9.89
N SER A 151 -7.32 10.75 8.82
CA SER A 151 -8.78 10.73 8.61
C SER A 151 -9.27 9.41 8.03
N SER A 152 -8.45 8.70 7.22
CA SER A 152 -8.77 7.33 6.80
C SER A 152 -8.90 6.39 7.99
N ASN A 153 -7.98 6.44 8.96
CA ASN A 153 -8.09 5.65 10.18
C ASN A 153 -9.38 5.99 10.95
N ILE A 154 -9.64 7.27 11.28
CA ILE A 154 -10.84 7.68 12.02
C ILE A 154 -12.13 7.30 11.26
N GLY A 155 -12.15 7.46 9.93
CA GLY A 155 -13.26 7.04 9.07
C GLY A 155 -13.52 5.53 9.13
N SER A 156 -12.46 4.73 9.00
CA SER A 156 -12.55 3.26 9.05
C SER A 156 -13.03 2.70 10.39
N ALA A 157 -13.04 3.50 11.46
CA ALA A 157 -13.61 3.12 12.74
C ALA A 157 -15.14 2.96 12.68
N ALA A 158 -15.83 3.64 11.75
CA ALA A 158 -17.29 3.67 11.70
C ALA A 158 -17.95 2.38 11.16
N THR A 159 -17.20 1.49 10.49
CA THR A 159 -17.76 0.26 9.91
C THR A 159 -16.88 -0.97 10.16
N PRO A 160 -17.47 -2.18 10.18
CA PRO A 160 -16.70 -3.42 10.17
C PRO A 160 -15.77 -3.53 8.95
N ILE A 161 -16.22 -3.10 7.77
CA ILE A 161 -15.52 -3.28 6.49
C ILE A 161 -14.36 -2.30 6.25
N GLY A 162 -14.34 -1.16 6.95
CA GLY A 162 -13.31 -0.13 6.76
C GLY A 162 -11.91 -0.59 7.17
N ASN A 163 -11.80 -1.38 8.23
CA ASN A 163 -10.53 -1.94 8.71
C ASN A 163 -10.72 -3.40 9.20
N PRO A 164 -9.87 -4.36 8.78
CA PRO A 164 -9.95 -5.74 9.22
C PRO A 164 -10.08 -6.00 10.73
N GLN A 165 -9.58 -5.12 11.61
CA GLN A 165 -9.77 -5.29 13.05
C GLN A 165 -11.24 -5.08 13.50
N ASN A 166 -11.95 -4.17 12.82
CA ASN A 166 -13.35 -3.89 13.10
C ASN A 166 -14.25 -5.03 12.57
N LEU A 167 -13.76 -5.74 11.56
CA LEU A 167 -14.31 -7.00 11.07
C LEU A 167 -14.23 -8.10 12.13
N VAL A 168 -13.06 -8.27 12.77
CA VAL A 168 -12.88 -9.20 13.89
C VAL A 168 -13.86 -8.88 15.02
N ILE A 169 -13.91 -7.61 15.45
CA ILE A 169 -14.85 -7.17 16.50
C ILE A 169 -16.31 -7.47 16.11
N ALA A 170 -16.73 -7.13 14.89
CA ALA A 170 -18.12 -7.30 14.47
C ALA A 170 -18.54 -8.78 14.38
N VAL A 171 -17.61 -9.69 14.07
CA VAL A 171 -17.86 -11.14 14.05
C VAL A 171 -17.83 -11.72 15.47
N GLU A 172 -16.79 -11.45 16.27
CA GLU A 172 -16.68 -11.97 17.65
C GLU A 172 -17.79 -11.46 18.58
N SER A 173 -18.23 -10.21 18.42
CA SER A 173 -19.29 -9.59 19.24
C SER A 173 -20.71 -9.92 18.76
N GLY A 174 -20.87 -10.47 17.56
CA GLY A 174 -22.18 -10.63 16.91
C GLY A 174 -22.96 -9.33 16.64
N ILE A 175 -22.34 -8.15 16.81
CA ILE A 175 -23.01 -6.86 16.60
C ILE A 175 -23.31 -6.67 15.11
N SER A 176 -24.59 -6.47 14.76
CA SER A 176 -24.99 -6.24 13.37
C SER A 176 -24.37 -4.95 12.81
N PHE A 177 -24.07 -4.93 11.52
CA PHE A 177 -23.39 -3.82 10.84
C PHE A 177 -24.09 -2.47 11.10
N GLY A 178 -25.43 -2.44 11.11
CA GLY A 178 -26.22 -1.25 11.45
C GLY A 178 -26.07 -0.79 12.91
N GLN A 179 -26.01 -1.70 13.89
CA GLN A 179 -25.74 -1.34 15.30
C GLN A 179 -24.30 -0.85 15.50
N PHE A 180 -23.33 -1.50 14.86
CA PHE A 180 -21.92 -1.09 14.87
C PHE A 180 -21.78 0.35 14.33
N LEU A 181 -22.36 0.59 13.14
CA LEU A 181 -22.36 1.91 12.52
C LEU A 181 -23.03 2.96 13.41
N LEU A 182 -24.23 2.70 13.93
CA LEU A 182 -24.94 3.67 14.79
C LEU A 182 -24.19 4.00 16.08
N GLY A 183 -23.46 3.03 16.67
CA GLY A 183 -22.66 3.24 17.87
C GLY A 183 -21.39 4.06 17.66
N VAL A 184 -20.70 3.89 16.51
CA VAL A 184 -19.40 4.55 16.26
C VAL A 184 -19.50 5.78 15.35
N PHE A 185 -20.49 5.87 14.46
CA PHE A 185 -20.64 6.97 13.50
C PHE A 185 -20.64 8.38 14.12
N PRO A 186 -21.32 8.65 15.27
CA PRO A 186 -21.24 9.96 15.92
C PRO A 186 -19.82 10.31 16.37
N ALA A 187 -19.07 9.34 16.91
CA ALA A 187 -17.69 9.52 17.33
C ALA A 187 -16.73 9.70 16.14
N MET A 188 -16.99 9.01 15.02
CA MET A 188 -16.26 9.23 13.76
C MET A 188 -16.49 10.64 13.21
N ILE A 189 -17.74 11.10 13.10
CA ILE A 189 -18.04 12.44 12.56
C ILE A 189 -17.39 13.54 13.41
N VAL A 190 -17.54 13.49 14.74
CA VAL A 190 -16.87 14.46 15.62
C VAL A 190 -15.36 14.31 15.55
N GLY A 191 -14.83 13.08 15.56
CA GLY A 191 -13.40 12.81 15.48
C GLY A 191 -12.73 13.33 14.21
N VAL A 192 -13.37 13.20 13.04
CA VAL A 192 -12.88 13.74 11.76
C VAL A 192 -12.93 15.26 11.75
N LEU A 193 -14.01 15.87 12.25
CA LEU A 193 -14.11 17.33 12.38
C LEU A 193 -13.06 17.89 13.35
N THR A 194 -12.81 17.22 14.47
CA THR A 194 -11.73 17.56 15.41
C THR A 194 -10.35 17.41 14.77
N ASN A 195 -10.07 16.29 14.09
CA ASN A 195 -8.79 16.08 13.41
C ASN A 195 -8.55 17.14 12.32
N ALA A 196 -9.58 17.46 11.52
CA ALA A 196 -9.52 18.52 10.52
C ALA A 196 -9.28 19.90 11.13
N ALA A 197 -9.90 20.22 12.28
CA ALA A 197 -9.66 21.45 13.01
C ALA A 197 -8.23 21.54 13.57
N ILE A 198 -7.71 20.45 14.16
CA ILE A 198 -6.32 20.39 14.66
C ILE A 198 -5.34 20.54 13.49
N LEU A 199 -5.55 19.87 12.36
CA LEU A 199 -4.75 20.02 11.13
C LEU A 199 -4.76 21.46 10.60
N LEU A 200 -5.94 22.07 10.49
CA LEU A 200 -6.11 23.44 10.03
C LEU A 200 -5.43 24.45 10.95
N CYS A 201 -5.49 24.26 12.27
CA CYS A 201 -4.80 25.12 13.24
C CYS A 201 -3.29 24.92 13.20
N TYR A 202 -2.80 23.67 13.19
CA TYR A 202 -1.38 23.33 13.20
C TYR A 202 -0.66 23.84 11.94
N PHE A 203 -1.26 23.65 10.76
CA PHE A 203 -0.73 24.13 9.50
C PHE A 203 -1.27 25.52 9.09
N TRP A 204 -1.95 26.25 9.98
CA TRP A 204 -2.67 27.49 9.62
C TRP A 204 -1.79 28.52 8.91
N ARG A 205 -0.57 28.73 9.42
CA ARG A 205 0.43 29.65 8.85
C ARG A 205 1.15 29.07 7.63
N TYR A 206 1.38 27.76 7.64
CA TYR A 206 2.08 27.03 6.56
C TYR A 206 1.25 26.99 5.26
N LEU A 207 -0.07 26.94 5.39
CA LEU A 207 -1.05 27.01 4.29
C LEU A 207 -1.53 28.44 3.99
N ASN A 208 -0.79 29.46 4.45
CA ASN A 208 -1.14 30.89 4.34
C ASN A 208 -0.13 31.70 3.51
N VAL A 209 0.87 31.04 2.93
CA VAL A 209 1.87 31.66 2.06
C VAL A 209 1.26 31.79 0.66
N GLU A 210 1.21 33.01 0.15
CA GLU A 210 0.78 33.30 -1.23
C GLU A 210 1.88 32.88 -2.22
N PRO A 211 1.55 32.55 -3.49
CA PRO A 211 2.52 32.14 -4.50
C PRO A 211 3.28 33.35 -5.07
N ALA A 212 4.10 34.00 -4.24
CA ALA A 212 4.98 35.10 -4.58
C ALA A 212 6.37 34.93 -3.94
N ASP A 213 7.41 35.33 -4.68
CA ASP A 213 8.84 35.31 -4.35
C ASP A 213 9.65 34.03 -4.67
N GLN A 214 9.60 33.61 -5.94
CA GLN A 214 10.60 32.68 -6.51
C GLN A 214 11.24 33.13 -7.85
N GLU A 215 10.99 34.37 -8.29
CA GLU A 215 11.62 35.00 -9.47
C GLU A 215 12.56 36.18 -9.13
N ARG A 216 12.88 36.43 -7.86
CA ARG A 216 13.79 37.51 -7.46
C ARG A 216 14.89 37.06 -6.50
N GLY A 217 16.11 37.00 -7.02
CA GLY A 217 17.34 37.05 -6.24
C GLY A 217 17.93 35.69 -5.89
N GLY A 218 18.89 35.22 -6.70
CA GLY A 218 19.81 34.17 -6.29
C GLY A 218 20.85 34.71 -5.29
N VAL A 219 20.47 34.83 -4.02
CA VAL A 219 21.38 35.08 -2.89
C VAL A 219 21.04 34.12 -1.75
N VAL A 220 22.03 33.38 -1.26
CA VAL A 220 21.88 32.50 -0.10
C VAL A 220 21.69 33.36 1.15
N SER A 221 20.62 33.11 1.91
CA SER A 221 20.45 33.62 3.27
C SER A 221 19.91 32.51 4.16
N THR A 222 20.46 32.38 5.36
CA THR A 222 20.31 31.21 6.22
C THR A 222 19.07 31.28 7.11
N GLY A 223 18.18 30.29 6.98
CA GLY A 223 17.23 29.95 8.04
C GLY A 223 17.95 29.38 9.28
N PRO A 224 17.30 29.37 10.46
CA PRO A 224 17.93 28.97 11.72
C PRO A 224 18.32 27.49 11.74
N GLU A 225 19.41 27.20 12.43
CA GLU A 225 19.97 25.84 12.57
C GLU A 225 18.95 24.85 13.13
N VAL A 226 18.64 23.82 12.34
CA VAL A 226 18.17 22.54 12.86
C VAL A 226 19.41 21.67 12.96
N VAL A 227 19.86 21.39 14.18
CA VAL A 227 20.98 20.48 14.46
C VAL A 227 20.70 19.14 13.79
N GLY A 228 21.63 18.69 12.95
CA GLY A 228 21.58 17.38 12.34
C GLY A 228 22.24 16.34 13.24
N ASP A 229 21.47 15.34 13.69
CA ASP A 229 22.02 14.12 14.25
C ASP A 229 22.60 13.24 13.12
N ASP A 230 23.75 12.60 13.37
CA ASP A 230 24.61 12.02 12.33
C ASP A 230 23.95 10.94 11.44
N GLU A 231 24.09 11.10 10.12
CA GLU A 231 23.68 10.09 9.14
C GLU A 231 24.78 9.03 8.96
N VAL A 232 24.53 7.81 9.47
CA VAL A 232 25.41 6.65 9.26
C VAL A 232 25.35 6.20 7.80
N THR A 233 26.19 6.80 6.97
CA THR A 233 26.24 6.51 5.53
C THR A 233 26.73 5.09 5.24
N SER A 234 25.99 4.37 4.40
CA SER A 234 26.41 3.08 3.84
C SER A 234 26.89 3.27 2.40
N HIS A 235 28.18 3.04 2.17
CA HIS A 235 28.80 3.33 0.88
C HIS A 235 28.29 2.40 -0.24
N ARG A 236 27.66 3.00 -1.25
CA ARG A 236 27.44 2.35 -2.56
C ARG A 236 28.60 2.69 -3.48
N PHE A 237 29.42 1.69 -3.81
CA PHE A 237 30.56 1.87 -4.72
C PHE A 237 30.10 2.19 -6.15
N THR A 238 30.78 3.16 -6.76
CA THR A 238 30.73 3.46 -8.20
C THR A 238 32.18 3.67 -8.68
N PRO A 239 32.64 3.05 -9.77
CA PRO A 239 34.03 3.16 -10.20
C PRO A 239 34.35 4.58 -10.71
N ALA A 240 35.52 5.10 -10.34
CA ALA A 240 35.94 6.45 -10.67
C ALA A 240 36.31 6.62 -12.16
N ARG A 241 35.97 7.78 -12.73
CA ARG A 241 36.43 8.24 -14.04
C ARG A 241 37.14 9.58 -13.86
N MET A 242 38.47 9.55 -13.85
CA MET A 242 39.28 10.77 -13.71
C MET A 242 39.55 11.42 -15.07
N SER A 243 39.47 12.75 -15.11
CA SER A 243 39.91 13.59 -16.23
C SER A 243 41.34 14.08 -15.98
N HIS A 244 42.17 14.08 -17.03
CA HIS A 244 43.47 14.75 -16.99
C HIS A 244 43.39 16.16 -17.58
N VAL A 245 44.19 17.07 -17.02
CA VAL A 245 44.27 18.48 -17.40
C VAL A 245 45.27 18.65 -18.57
N SER A 246 44.98 19.59 -19.47
CA SER A 246 45.84 19.95 -20.60
C SER A 246 47.09 20.73 -20.18
N SER A 247 48.24 20.36 -20.73
CA SER A 247 49.54 21.00 -20.54
C SER A 247 49.77 22.18 -21.49
N ILE A 248 50.60 23.13 -21.08
CA ILE A 248 51.12 24.24 -21.91
C ILE A 248 52.61 24.00 -22.23
N ASN A 249 53.06 24.49 -23.39
CA ASN A 249 54.40 24.28 -23.97
C ASN A 249 55.57 24.72 -23.07
N PRO A 250 56.74 24.11 -23.30
CA PRO A 250 58.04 24.78 -23.28
C PRO A 250 58.69 24.81 -24.68
N ASP A 251 59.11 25.99 -25.12
CA ASP A 251 60.15 26.17 -26.14
C ASP A 251 61.33 26.86 -25.45
N ASP A 252 62.48 26.18 -25.28
CA ASP A 252 63.82 26.82 -25.20
C ASP A 252 64.99 25.80 -25.09
N PHE A 253 66.04 26.05 -25.88
CA PHE A 253 67.46 25.64 -25.81
C PHE A 253 67.94 24.17 -25.60
N ASP A 254 68.47 23.61 -26.70
CA ASP A 254 69.84 23.06 -26.89
C ASP A 254 70.60 22.31 -25.77
N CYS A 255 71.08 21.08 -26.06
CA CYS A 255 72.53 20.80 -26.30
C CYS A 255 72.93 19.31 -26.54
N VAL A 256 73.59 19.06 -27.68
CA VAL A 256 74.87 18.29 -27.86
C VAL A 256 75.06 16.85 -27.27
N SER A 257 75.10 15.86 -28.18
CA SER A 257 76.01 14.68 -28.34
C SER A 257 76.36 13.66 -27.21
N GLU A 258 76.09 12.37 -27.51
CA GLU A 258 76.98 11.15 -27.52
C GLU A 258 78.07 10.85 -26.41
N PRO A 259 78.57 9.59 -26.27
CA PRO A 259 77.92 8.28 -26.00
C PRO A 259 78.66 7.46 -24.87
N ILE A 260 78.36 6.15 -24.66
CA ILE A 260 79.32 5.00 -24.44
C ILE A 260 78.79 3.76 -23.64
N ILE A 261 78.65 2.63 -24.36
CA ILE A 261 78.99 1.19 -24.11
C ILE A 261 79.12 0.59 -22.66
N ARG A 262 78.38 -0.52 -22.38
CA ARG A 262 78.84 -1.92 -21.99
C ARG A 262 77.72 -2.75 -21.29
N SER A 263 77.12 -3.78 -21.93
CA SER A 263 77.50 -5.22 -22.00
C SER A 263 77.14 -6.08 -20.78
N ALA A 264 76.54 -7.28 -20.82
CA ALA A 264 75.93 -8.13 -21.88
C ALA A 264 74.95 -9.16 -21.21
N SER A 265 74.62 -10.43 -21.56
CA SER A 265 75.01 -11.44 -22.59
C SER A 265 74.12 -12.72 -22.49
N VAL A 266 73.80 -13.40 -23.63
CA VAL A 266 73.51 -14.88 -23.76
C VAL A 266 72.21 -15.41 -23.10
N ASN A 267 71.40 -16.37 -23.61
CA ASN A 267 71.30 -17.26 -24.81
C ASN A 267 69.84 -17.17 -25.35
N GLY A 268 69.38 -17.58 -26.55
CA GLY A 268 69.76 -18.66 -27.48
C GLY A 268 68.67 -19.77 -27.46
N ASP A 269 68.14 -20.35 -28.54
CA ASP A 269 68.27 -20.13 -30.00
C ASP A 269 67.12 -20.93 -30.74
N HIS A 270 67.02 -20.80 -32.08
CA HIS A 270 66.36 -21.69 -33.07
C HIS A 270 64.83 -21.58 -33.32
N LEU A 271 64.29 -21.88 -34.52
CA LEU A 271 64.65 -21.56 -35.94
C LEU A 271 63.60 -22.20 -36.89
N ARG A 272 62.98 -21.41 -37.81
CA ARG A 272 62.50 -21.82 -39.17
C ARG A 272 61.42 -22.94 -39.31
N SER A 273 60.77 -23.17 -40.46
CA SER A 273 60.30 -22.29 -41.58
C SER A 273 59.51 -23.09 -42.63
N ARG A 274 58.63 -22.42 -43.41
CA ARG A 274 58.21 -22.81 -44.79
C ARG A 274 57.37 -24.13 -44.91
N SER A 275 56.63 -24.42 -45.99
CA SER A 275 56.15 -23.62 -47.15
C SER A 275 55.10 -24.35 -48.04
N VAL A 276 54.10 -23.59 -48.52
CA VAL A 276 53.64 -23.49 -49.93
C VAL A 276 52.84 -24.65 -50.61
N ASN A 277 51.79 -24.24 -51.34
CA ASN A 277 51.06 -24.93 -52.45
C ASN A 277 50.14 -26.14 -52.12
N SER A 278 49.07 -26.43 -52.89
CA SER A 278 48.37 -25.65 -53.95
C SER A 278 47.04 -26.29 -54.42
N ASN A 279 46.13 -25.44 -54.93
CA ASN A 279 45.17 -25.65 -56.04
C ASN A 279 43.92 -26.57 -55.91
N ALA A 280 42.85 -26.05 -56.54
CA ALA A 280 41.82 -26.73 -57.35
C ALA A 280 40.57 -27.38 -56.70
N ASN A 281 39.50 -26.58 -56.73
CA ASN A 281 38.19 -26.86 -57.35
C ASN A 281 37.23 -27.97 -56.87
N ALA A 282 35.98 -27.50 -56.70
CA ALA A 282 34.69 -28.11 -57.02
C ALA A 282 33.95 -28.97 -55.97
N ALA A 283 32.63 -28.69 -55.95
CA ALA A 283 31.46 -29.37 -55.38
C ALA A 283 31.57 -30.90 -55.20
N ASP A 284 30.89 -31.52 -54.23
CA ASP A 284 29.44 -31.34 -54.00
C ASP A 284 28.96 -31.53 -52.54
N ALA A 285 27.63 -31.46 -52.32
CA ALA A 285 26.96 -31.76 -51.05
C ALA A 285 27.09 -33.26 -50.67
N ASP A 286 26.99 -33.70 -49.40
CA ASP A 286 25.77 -33.56 -48.58
C ASP A 286 25.96 -33.87 -47.06
N MET A 287 24.94 -33.46 -46.30
CA MET A 287 24.45 -33.90 -44.98
C MET A 287 25.25 -34.92 -44.13
N GLN A 288 25.63 -34.51 -42.90
CA GLN A 288 25.79 -35.44 -41.78
C GLN A 288 25.14 -34.94 -40.48
N PHE A 289 24.55 -35.89 -39.74
CA PHE A 289 23.73 -35.71 -38.56
C PHE A 289 24.53 -36.07 -37.30
N SER A 290 24.51 -35.24 -36.26
CA SER A 290 25.10 -35.60 -34.95
C SER A 290 24.38 -34.97 -33.77
N ILE A 291 23.88 -35.83 -32.87
CA ILE A 291 23.16 -35.47 -31.64
C ILE A 291 24.14 -34.95 -30.58
N ARG A 292 23.76 -33.89 -29.83
CA ARG A 292 24.32 -33.62 -28.50
C ARG A 292 23.25 -33.15 -27.51
N SER A 293 23.39 -33.57 -26.26
CA SER A 293 22.40 -33.40 -25.18
C SER A 293 22.72 -32.21 -24.27
N LEU A 294 21.69 -31.74 -23.55
CA LEU A 294 21.62 -30.51 -22.78
C LEU A 294 22.47 -30.48 -21.49
N ARG A 295 23.09 -29.33 -21.21
CA ARG A 295 22.97 -28.52 -19.97
C ARG A 295 23.82 -27.25 -20.14
N SER A 296 23.31 -26.03 -20.34
CA SER A 296 22.26 -25.21 -19.67
C SER A 296 22.78 -24.28 -18.56
N SER A 297 23.45 -23.20 -18.94
CA SER A 297 23.41 -21.90 -18.24
C SER A 297 24.02 -20.79 -19.09
N SER A 298 23.22 -19.80 -19.51
CA SER A 298 23.74 -18.51 -20.00
C SER A 298 22.70 -17.41 -19.81
N MET A 299 23.18 -16.21 -19.49
CA MET A 299 22.41 -14.97 -19.52
C MET A 299 22.60 -14.24 -20.87
N SER A 300 21.86 -13.14 -21.01
CA SER A 300 22.15 -11.95 -21.84
C SER A 300 21.51 -11.87 -23.21
N HIS A 301 20.76 -10.77 -23.40
CA HIS A 301 20.52 -9.97 -24.60
C HIS A 301 20.60 -10.64 -25.99
N GLU A 302 19.49 -10.60 -26.72
CA GLU A 302 19.50 -10.52 -28.19
C GLU A 302 19.15 -9.10 -28.67
N MET A 303 19.68 -8.77 -29.85
CA MET A 303 19.41 -7.53 -30.58
C MET A 303 18.30 -7.76 -31.60
N VAL A 304 17.59 -6.71 -32.02
CA VAL A 304 16.69 -6.78 -33.19
C VAL A 304 17.41 -6.15 -34.37
N GLU A 305 17.90 -6.98 -35.28
CA GLU A 305 18.49 -6.55 -36.55
C GLU A 305 17.38 -6.20 -37.56
N VAL A 306 17.48 -5.04 -38.21
CA VAL A 306 16.46 -4.53 -39.15
C VAL A 306 17.06 -4.40 -40.54
N SER A 307 16.89 -5.44 -41.37
CA SER A 307 17.20 -5.39 -42.79
C SER A 307 16.01 -4.90 -43.61
N THR A 308 16.19 -3.80 -44.35
CA THR A 308 15.20 -3.24 -45.28
C THR A 308 15.61 -3.47 -46.73
N VAL A 309 14.75 -4.16 -47.49
CA VAL A 309 14.88 -4.31 -48.95
C VAL A 309 13.84 -3.42 -49.64
N PRO A 310 14.22 -2.53 -50.58
CA PRO A 310 13.28 -1.70 -51.31
C PRO A 310 12.61 -2.48 -52.45
N VAL A 311 11.31 -2.26 -52.65
CA VAL A 311 10.58 -2.66 -53.86
C VAL A 311 9.87 -1.42 -54.39
N LEU A 312 10.01 -1.16 -55.69
CA LEU A 312 9.54 0.04 -56.37
C LEU A 312 8.58 -0.37 -57.50
N ILE A 313 7.28 -0.17 -57.29
CA ILE A 313 6.24 -0.25 -58.32
C ILE A 313 5.21 0.86 -58.06
N ASP A 314 4.69 1.44 -59.14
CA ASP A 314 3.74 2.56 -59.15
C ASP A 314 2.38 2.29 -58.50
N GLY A 315 1.72 3.40 -58.12
CA GLY A 315 0.27 3.54 -58.27
C GLY A 315 -0.61 3.06 -57.12
N ALA A 316 -1.31 4.04 -56.52
CA ALA A 316 -2.41 3.88 -55.56
C ALA A 316 -2.07 3.37 -54.14
N SER A 317 -3.02 3.63 -53.23
CA SER A 317 -2.87 3.49 -51.79
C SER A 317 -2.82 2.02 -51.33
N SER A 318 -1.86 1.68 -50.47
CA SER A 318 -1.89 0.44 -49.71
C SER A 318 -1.32 0.63 -48.30
N ARG A 319 -1.95 -0.02 -47.30
CA ARG A 319 -1.55 0.05 -45.89
C ARG A 319 -0.41 -0.93 -45.62
N LYS A 320 0.66 -0.49 -44.96
CA LYS A 320 1.73 -1.40 -44.49
C LYS A 320 1.16 -2.39 -43.48
N PHE A 321 1.22 -3.69 -43.78
CA PHE A 321 0.79 -4.77 -42.89
C PHE A 321 2.00 -5.59 -42.43
N THR A 322 2.54 -5.24 -41.27
CA THR A 322 3.68 -5.95 -40.66
C THR A 322 3.18 -7.19 -39.92
N ARG A 323 3.24 -8.36 -40.55
CA ARG A 323 2.76 -9.62 -39.95
C ARG A 323 3.85 -10.31 -39.11
N THR A 324 4.07 -9.83 -37.88
CA THR A 324 4.83 -10.60 -36.87
C THR A 324 4.03 -11.81 -36.41
N ALA A 325 4.61 -13.00 -36.51
CA ALA A 325 3.95 -14.27 -36.21
C ALA A 325 4.50 -14.89 -34.91
N SER A 326 4.01 -14.42 -33.76
CA SER A 326 4.17 -15.09 -32.46
C SER A 326 3.00 -14.76 -31.52
N GLN A 327 2.68 -15.69 -30.62
CA GLN A 327 1.50 -15.57 -29.75
C GLN A 327 1.85 -14.84 -28.45
N GLN A 328 1.38 -13.60 -28.30
CA GLN A 328 1.12 -12.99 -27.00
C GLN A 328 0.04 -11.90 -27.16
N ARG A 329 -1.02 -11.96 -26.34
CA ARG A 329 -2.13 -11.01 -26.41
C ARG A 329 -1.77 -9.78 -25.58
N SER A 330 -1.43 -8.68 -26.24
CA SER A 330 -0.98 -7.45 -25.58
C SER A 330 -2.06 -6.86 -24.67
N VAL A 331 -1.61 -6.35 -23.52
CA VAL A 331 -2.44 -5.51 -22.65
C VAL A 331 -2.73 -4.21 -23.40
N ILE A 332 -4.02 -3.85 -23.51
CA ILE A 332 -4.43 -2.58 -24.09
C ILE A 332 -4.22 -1.50 -23.02
N ILE A 333 -3.15 -0.72 -23.15
CA ILE A 333 -3.05 0.59 -22.51
C ILE A 333 -3.83 1.54 -23.42
N GLU A 334 -5.03 1.94 -22.96
CA GLU A 334 -5.88 2.88 -23.67
C GLU A 334 -5.41 4.31 -23.37
N ASP A 335 -4.42 4.78 -24.13
CA ASP A 335 -3.93 6.15 -24.05
C ASP A 335 -5.05 7.16 -24.30
N ALA A 336 -5.07 8.24 -23.52
CA ALA A 336 -6.06 9.30 -23.64
C ALA A 336 -5.94 10.00 -25.01
N PRO A 337 -7.08 10.40 -25.63
CA PRO A 337 -7.03 11.13 -26.90
C PRO A 337 -6.26 12.45 -26.74
N PRO A 338 -5.42 12.83 -27.74
CA PRO A 338 -4.60 14.03 -27.65
C PRO A 338 -5.44 15.31 -27.55
N SER A 339 -4.86 16.32 -26.89
CA SER A 339 -5.47 17.63 -26.71
C SER A 339 -5.74 18.35 -28.04
N SER A 340 -6.71 19.27 -27.99
CA SER A 340 -7.17 20.14 -29.08
C SER A 340 -6.05 20.72 -29.96
N PRO A 341 -6.21 20.74 -31.30
CA PRO A 341 -5.51 21.72 -32.12
C PRO A 341 -5.98 23.14 -31.76
N THR A 342 -5.08 24.11 -31.90
CA THR A 342 -5.37 25.53 -31.70
C THR A 342 -6.22 26.11 -32.82
N ASP A 343 -6.98 27.17 -32.52
CA ASP A 343 -7.67 27.97 -33.52
C ASP A 343 -6.69 28.62 -34.51
N ASP A 344 -6.93 28.42 -35.81
CA ASP A 344 -6.97 29.50 -36.81
C ASP A 344 -7.48 28.98 -38.18
N GLU A 345 -7.98 29.91 -39.01
CA GLU A 345 -8.36 29.73 -40.43
C GLU A 345 -9.28 28.55 -40.85
N ALA A 346 -10.60 28.74 -40.75
CA ALA A 346 -11.51 28.57 -41.90
C ALA A 346 -12.93 29.10 -41.59
N ALA A 347 -13.43 30.03 -42.42
CA ALA A 347 -14.80 30.53 -42.31
C ALA A 347 -15.80 29.72 -43.14
N ALA A 348 -17.07 29.75 -42.69
CA ALA A 348 -18.26 29.41 -43.47
C ALA A 348 -18.31 28.03 -44.16
N ASN A 349 -18.84 27.04 -43.45
CA ASN A 349 -20.14 26.48 -43.83
C ASN A 349 -20.86 25.82 -42.65
N GLY A 350 -22.19 25.85 -42.66
CA GLY A 350 -23.01 25.28 -41.59
C GLY A 350 -23.29 23.81 -41.83
N ASP A 351 -22.67 22.94 -41.04
CA ASP A 351 -23.00 21.51 -40.96
C ASP A 351 -23.25 21.14 -39.49
N LYS A 352 -24.50 20.82 -39.15
CA LYS A 352 -24.88 20.34 -37.82
C LYS A 352 -24.97 18.82 -37.86
N ASP A 353 -24.59 18.20 -36.74
CA ASP A 353 -24.81 16.78 -36.46
C ASP A 353 -23.92 15.79 -37.24
N LYS A 354 -22.60 15.91 -37.05
CA LYS A 354 -21.68 14.77 -37.21
C LYS A 354 -21.91 13.78 -36.06
N GLY A 355 -22.99 13.01 -36.16
CA GLY A 355 -23.37 11.99 -35.18
C GLY A 355 -22.25 10.99 -34.91
N GLU A 356 -22.08 10.58 -33.64
CA GLU A 356 -21.07 9.60 -33.26
C GLU A 356 -21.30 8.25 -33.94
N LEU A 357 -20.22 7.61 -34.42
CA LEU A 357 -20.27 6.31 -35.09
C LEU A 357 -20.97 5.27 -34.19
N PRO A 358 -21.96 4.49 -34.70
CA PRO A 358 -22.79 3.61 -33.88
C PRO A 358 -22.02 2.64 -32.97
N GLU A 359 -20.89 2.08 -33.44
CA GLU A 359 -20.03 1.22 -32.64
C GLU A 359 -19.47 1.91 -31.38
N VAL A 360 -19.16 3.21 -31.46
CA VAL A 360 -18.60 3.98 -30.35
C VAL A 360 -19.69 4.21 -29.30
N VAL A 361 -20.90 4.52 -29.74
CA VAL A 361 -22.09 4.66 -28.87
C VAL A 361 -22.41 3.32 -28.19
N GLU A 362 -22.40 2.20 -28.93
CA GLU A 362 -22.66 0.87 -28.38
C GLU A 362 -21.60 0.44 -27.34
N LYS A 363 -20.31 0.68 -27.63
CA LYS A 363 -19.20 0.40 -26.69
C LYS A 363 -19.33 1.25 -25.43
N ARG A 364 -19.60 2.56 -25.56
CA ARG A 364 -19.85 3.46 -24.42
C ARG A 364 -21.05 3.02 -23.58
N TRP A 365 -22.15 2.62 -24.21
CA TRP A 365 -23.35 2.14 -23.51
C TRP A 365 -23.06 0.88 -22.69
N LYS A 366 -22.34 -0.11 -23.26
CA LYS A 366 -21.95 -1.34 -22.55
C LYS A 366 -21.10 -1.03 -21.31
N VAL A 367 -20.10 -0.14 -21.43
CA VAL A 367 -19.27 0.30 -20.29
C VAL A 367 -20.10 1.03 -19.24
N LEU A 368 -21.03 1.91 -19.64
CA LEU A 368 -21.89 2.64 -18.70
C LEU A 368 -22.84 1.69 -17.94
N VAL A 369 -23.44 0.71 -18.62
CA VAL A 369 -24.30 -0.31 -18.00
C VAL A 369 -23.51 -1.18 -17.03
N TRP A 370 -22.32 -1.67 -17.43
CA TRP A 370 -21.45 -2.46 -16.56
C TRP A 370 -21.07 -1.68 -15.29
N LYS A 371 -20.62 -0.42 -15.42
CA LYS A 371 -20.33 0.46 -14.26
C LYS A 371 -21.54 0.65 -13.37
N THR A 372 -22.71 0.94 -13.96
CA THR A 372 -23.96 1.13 -13.22
C THR A 372 -24.35 -0.13 -12.44
N ALA A 373 -24.16 -1.32 -13.02
CA ALA A 373 -24.39 -2.58 -12.35
C ALA A 373 -23.41 -2.84 -11.20
N VAL A 374 -22.10 -2.55 -11.37
CA VAL A 374 -21.11 -2.63 -10.29
C VAL A 374 -21.51 -1.76 -9.09
N TYR A 375 -21.92 -0.51 -9.35
CA TYR A 375 -22.41 0.39 -8.29
C TYR A 375 -23.71 -0.11 -7.64
N LEU A 376 -24.65 -0.65 -8.42
CA LEU A 376 -25.92 -1.17 -7.91
C LEU A 376 -25.75 -2.45 -7.08
N ILE A 377 -24.86 -3.36 -7.46
CA ILE A 377 -24.52 -4.55 -6.67
C ILE A 377 -23.81 -4.15 -5.37
N THR A 378 -22.88 -3.20 -5.43
CA THR A 378 -22.20 -2.65 -4.24
C THR A 378 -23.21 -1.99 -3.28
N LEU A 379 -24.14 -1.19 -3.81
CA LEU A 379 -25.19 -0.57 -3.01
C LEU A 379 -26.14 -1.60 -2.40
N GLY A 380 -26.52 -2.64 -3.17
CA GLY A 380 -27.29 -3.77 -2.68
C GLY A 380 -26.60 -4.53 -1.54
N MET A 381 -25.28 -4.74 -1.64
CA MET A 381 -24.45 -5.30 -0.57
C MET A 381 -24.49 -4.43 0.69
N LEU A 382 -24.30 -3.12 0.56
CA LEU A 382 -24.35 -2.19 1.69
C LEU A 382 -25.74 -2.14 2.36
N ILE A 383 -26.82 -2.18 1.57
CA ILE A 383 -28.19 -2.26 2.09
C ILE A 383 -28.42 -3.59 2.82
N ALA A 384 -27.98 -4.72 2.25
CA ALA A 384 -28.07 -6.05 2.87
C ALA A 384 -27.31 -6.12 4.22
N LEU A 385 -26.12 -5.51 4.30
CA LEU A 385 -25.37 -5.35 5.55
C LEU A 385 -26.14 -4.50 6.58
N LEU A 386 -26.68 -3.34 6.16
CA LEU A 386 -27.48 -2.46 7.03
C LEU A 386 -28.76 -3.13 7.53
N MET A 387 -29.37 -4.02 6.74
CA MET A 387 -30.51 -4.86 7.15
C MET A 387 -30.14 -5.97 8.14
N GLY A 388 -28.85 -6.14 8.48
CA GLY A 388 -28.38 -7.11 9.47
C GLY A 388 -28.24 -8.54 8.93
N LEU A 389 -28.16 -8.74 7.61
CA LEU A 389 -27.83 -10.04 7.03
C LEU A 389 -26.38 -10.44 7.39
N ASN A 390 -26.08 -11.74 7.35
CA ASN A 390 -24.75 -12.24 7.68
C ASN A 390 -23.69 -11.59 6.78
N MET A 391 -22.71 -10.94 7.41
CA MET A 391 -21.80 -10.05 6.69
C MET A 391 -20.96 -10.81 5.66
N SER A 392 -20.41 -11.98 6.05
CA SER A 392 -19.56 -12.81 5.20
C SER A 392 -20.31 -13.31 3.96
N TRP A 393 -21.46 -13.95 4.15
CA TRP A 393 -22.29 -14.42 3.04
C TRP A 393 -22.76 -13.28 2.13
N THR A 394 -23.05 -12.10 2.68
CA THR A 394 -23.44 -10.91 1.90
C THR A 394 -22.30 -10.42 1.00
N ALA A 395 -21.07 -10.30 1.53
CA ALA A 395 -19.91 -9.87 0.76
C ALA A 395 -19.45 -10.93 -0.27
N ILE A 396 -19.48 -12.22 0.08
CA ILE A 396 -19.19 -13.32 -0.86
C ILE A 396 -20.21 -13.32 -2.01
N THR A 397 -21.50 -13.14 -1.70
CA THR A 397 -22.56 -13.10 -2.74
C THR A 397 -22.35 -11.91 -3.67
N ALA A 398 -22.05 -10.72 -3.15
CA ALA A 398 -21.75 -9.55 -3.98
C ALA A 398 -20.53 -9.78 -4.88
N ALA A 399 -19.45 -10.34 -4.34
CA ALA A 399 -18.24 -10.69 -5.09
C ALA A 399 -18.52 -11.72 -6.21
N LEU A 400 -19.30 -12.77 -5.93
CA LEU A 400 -19.67 -13.79 -6.93
C LEU A 400 -20.57 -13.21 -8.04
N VAL A 401 -21.52 -12.34 -7.70
CA VAL A 401 -22.40 -11.69 -8.69
C VAL A 401 -21.61 -10.72 -9.57
N LEU A 402 -20.66 -9.96 -9.01
CA LEU A 402 -19.75 -9.11 -9.80
C LEU A 402 -18.86 -9.94 -10.74
N LEU A 403 -18.30 -11.04 -10.24
CA LEU A 403 -17.43 -11.94 -11.01
C LEU A 403 -18.19 -12.61 -12.17
N ALA A 404 -19.45 -12.99 -11.95
CA ALA A 404 -20.32 -13.50 -13.01
C ALA A 404 -20.73 -12.43 -14.03
N LEU A 405 -20.95 -11.18 -13.58
CA LEU A 405 -21.32 -10.05 -14.44
C LEU A 405 -20.18 -9.54 -15.33
N ASP A 406 -18.93 -9.81 -14.97
CA ASP A 406 -17.76 -9.39 -15.76
C ASP A 406 -17.64 -10.15 -17.10
N PHE A 407 -18.31 -11.31 -17.24
CA PHE A 407 -18.34 -12.19 -18.42
C PHE A 407 -16.97 -12.44 -19.09
N THR A 408 -15.90 -12.33 -18.30
CA THR A 408 -14.50 -12.40 -18.72
C THR A 408 -13.72 -13.29 -17.74
N ASP A 409 -12.42 -13.45 -17.95
CA ASP A 409 -11.61 -14.34 -17.12
C ASP A 409 -11.49 -13.82 -15.68
N ALA A 410 -12.10 -14.58 -14.76
CA ALA A 410 -12.04 -14.36 -13.32
C ALA A 410 -10.60 -14.24 -12.80
N GLN A 411 -9.63 -14.92 -13.43
CA GLN A 411 -8.23 -14.87 -13.05
C GLN A 411 -7.70 -13.42 -12.98
N ALA A 412 -8.03 -12.57 -13.96
CA ALA A 412 -7.57 -11.17 -14.00
C ALA A 412 -8.22 -10.27 -12.92
N CYS A 413 -9.22 -10.76 -12.19
CA CYS A 413 -9.75 -10.10 -10.98
C CYS A 413 -9.13 -10.72 -9.72
N LEU A 414 -9.05 -12.06 -9.67
CA LEU A 414 -8.48 -12.82 -8.56
C LEU A 414 -6.98 -12.54 -8.35
N GLU A 415 -6.20 -12.32 -9.41
CA GLU A 415 -4.77 -11.92 -9.31
C GLU A 415 -4.55 -10.58 -8.59
N LYS A 416 -5.57 -9.71 -8.52
CA LYS A 416 -5.52 -8.46 -7.72
C LYS A 416 -5.87 -8.66 -6.24
N VAL A 417 -6.40 -9.83 -5.84
CA VAL A 417 -6.79 -10.10 -4.45
C VAL A 417 -5.55 -10.30 -3.58
N SER A 418 -5.53 -9.66 -2.40
CA SER A 418 -4.41 -9.77 -1.46
C SER A 418 -4.44 -11.08 -0.68
N TYR A 419 -4.16 -12.19 -1.36
CA TYR A 419 -4.01 -13.52 -0.73
C TYR A 419 -2.99 -13.51 0.41
N SER A 420 -1.92 -12.72 0.27
CA SER A 420 -0.93 -12.48 1.32
C SER A 420 -1.56 -11.92 2.62
N LEU A 421 -2.64 -11.14 2.52
CA LEU A 421 -3.36 -10.66 3.71
C LEU A 421 -4.24 -11.77 4.30
N LEU A 422 -4.98 -12.52 3.47
CA LEU A 422 -5.81 -13.64 3.96
C LEU A 422 -4.96 -14.69 4.71
N ILE A 423 -3.81 -15.07 4.14
CA ILE A 423 -2.84 -15.98 4.76
C ILE A 423 -2.26 -15.39 6.06
N PHE A 424 -2.03 -14.07 6.11
CA PHE A 424 -1.59 -13.37 7.32
C PHE A 424 -2.62 -13.42 8.44
N PHE A 425 -3.92 -13.34 8.15
CA PHE A 425 -4.98 -13.53 9.14
C PHE A 425 -5.05 -14.97 9.66
N CYS A 426 -5.00 -15.98 8.80
CA CYS A 426 -4.99 -17.39 9.22
C CYS A 426 -3.84 -17.68 10.21
N GLY A 427 -2.61 -17.24 9.89
CA GLY A 427 -1.47 -17.40 10.79
C GLY A 427 -1.59 -16.59 12.09
N MET A 428 -2.25 -15.43 12.04
CA MET A 428 -2.43 -14.56 13.21
C MET A 428 -3.42 -15.19 14.19
N PHE A 429 -4.55 -15.71 13.71
CA PHE A 429 -5.54 -16.34 14.60
C PHE A 429 -4.92 -17.54 15.34
N ILE A 430 -4.19 -18.43 14.63
CA ILE A 430 -3.46 -19.54 15.24
C ILE A 430 -2.45 -19.04 16.28
N THR A 431 -1.69 -17.98 15.96
CA THR A 431 -0.64 -17.47 16.84
C THR A 431 -1.23 -16.79 18.09
N VAL A 432 -2.35 -16.06 17.96
CA VAL A 432 -2.99 -15.39 19.08
C VAL A 432 -3.78 -16.38 19.95
N ASP A 433 -4.47 -17.37 19.39
CA ASP A 433 -5.09 -18.44 20.18
C ASP A 433 -4.04 -19.28 20.93
N GLY A 434 -2.94 -19.66 20.25
CA GLY A 434 -1.80 -20.31 20.88
C GLY A 434 -1.22 -19.48 22.04
N PHE A 435 -1.11 -18.17 21.88
CA PHE A 435 -0.65 -17.29 22.97
C PHE A 435 -1.69 -17.11 24.08
N ASN A 436 -2.99 -17.04 23.76
CA ASN A 436 -4.09 -17.05 24.73
C ASN A 436 -4.02 -18.30 25.62
N LYS A 437 -3.73 -19.47 25.03
CA LYS A 437 -3.58 -20.77 25.72
C LYS A 437 -2.34 -20.86 26.63
N THR A 438 -1.44 -19.87 26.65
CA THR A 438 -0.38 -19.77 27.69
C THR A 438 -0.91 -19.30 29.04
N GLY A 439 -2.04 -18.58 29.05
CA GLY A 439 -2.59 -17.90 30.23
C GLY A 439 -2.02 -16.49 30.50
N ILE A 440 -0.94 -16.06 29.84
CA ILE A 440 -0.36 -14.71 30.08
C ILE A 440 -1.38 -13.58 29.85
N PRO A 441 -2.16 -13.55 28.74
CA PRO A 441 -3.15 -12.50 28.55
C PRO A 441 -4.26 -12.50 29.63
N ASN A 442 -4.58 -13.66 30.22
CA ASN A 442 -5.50 -13.72 31.37
C ASN A 442 -4.86 -13.07 32.61
N THR A 443 -3.62 -13.44 32.97
CA THR A 443 -2.94 -12.89 34.16
C THR A 443 -2.67 -11.38 34.03
N MET A 444 -2.36 -10.88 32.84
CA MET A 444 -2.23 -9.45 32.61
C MET A 444 -3.58 -8.72 32.68
N TRP A 445 -4.66 -9.34 32.21
CA TRP A 445 -6.01 -8.79 32.36
C TRP A 445 -6.48 -8.81 33.82
N GLU A 446 -6.26 -9.89 34.57
CA GLU A 446 -6.60 -10.00 36.01
C GLU A 446 -5.98 -8.87 36.86
N LEU A 447 -4.82 -8.33 36.47
CA LEU A 447 -4.18 -7.18 37.10
C LEU A 447 -4.80 -5.82 36.72
N VAL A 448 -5.30 -5.70 35.48
CA VAL A 448 -5.75 -4.44 34.86
C VAL A 448 -7.27 -4.25 35.01
N GLU A 449 -8.03 -5.33 35.04
CA GLU A 449 -9.49 -5.36 35.14
C GLU A 449 -10.04 -4.53 36.31
N PRO A 450 -9.55 -4.66 37.57
CA PRO A 450 -10.16 -3.96 38.72
C PRO A 450 -10.17 -2.44 38.57
N TYR A 451 -9.29 -1.89 37.73
CA TYR A 451 -9.14 -0.47 37.46
C TYR A 451 -9.77 -0.03 36.13
N SER A 452 -10.13 -0.96 35.24
CA SER A 452 -10.49 -0.71 33.83
C SER A 452 -11.94 -1.06 33.49
N ARG A 453 -12.80 -1.21 34.51
CA ARG A 453 -14.23 -1.52 34.34
C ARG A 453 -15.00 -0.36 33.69
N ILE A 454 -16.04 -0.74 32.95
CA ILE A 454 -16.88 0.20 32.16
C ILE A 454 -18.02 0.81 33.01
N ASP A 455 -18.12 0.45 34.29
CA ASP A 455 -19.01 1.07 35.28
C ASP A 455 -18.60 2.51 35.66
N SER A 456 -17.34 2.88 35.49
CA SER A 456 -16.79 4.18 35.86
C SER A 456 -16.10 4.87 34.69
N ALA A 457 -16.31 6.18 34.54
CA ALA A 457 -15.58 7.01 33.57
C ALA A 457 -14.06 6.93 33.73
N ARG A 458 -13.55 6.65 34.96
CA ARG A 458 -12.12 6.41 35.20
C ARG A 458 -11.63 5.10 34.59
N GLY A 459 -12.43 4.03 34.70
CA GLY A 459 -12.08 2.73 34.15
C GLY A 459 -12.24 2.67 32.62
N VAL A 460 -13.27 3.34 32.08
CA VAL A 460 -13.39 3.60 30.63
C VAL A 460 -12.15 4.34 30.09
N ALA A 461 -11.68 5.38 30.79
CA ALA A 461 -10.48 6.12 30.40
C ALA A 461 -9.20 5.27 30.48
N LEU A 462 -9.04 4.45 31.52
CA LEU A 462 -7.89 3.56 31.65
C LEU A 462 -7.90 2.45 30.59
N LEU A 463 -9.06 1.85 30.33
CA LEU A 463 -9.26 0.88 29.25
C LEU A 463 -8.87 1.49 27.90
N GLY A 464 -9.33 2.72 27.62
CA GLY A 464 -8.94 3.47 26.43
C GLY A 464 -7.42 3.69 26.32
N LEU A 465 -6.75 4.04 27.42
CA LEU A 465 -5.29 4.17 27.47
C LEU A 465 -4.57 2.84 27.22
N VAL A 466 -5.04 1.75 27.81
CA VAL A 466 -4.48 0.39 27.62
C VAL A 466 -4.62 -0.06 26.16
N ILE A 467 -5.79 0.13 25.54
CA ILE A 467 -6.01 -0.18 24.12
C ILE A 467 -5.13 0.70 23.23
N LEU A 468 -5.00 1.99 23.53
CA LEU A 468 -4.21 2.94 22.74
C LEU A 468 -2.71 2.62 22.75
N ILE A 469 -2.18 2.24 23.92
CA ILE A 469 -0.80 1.78 24.06
C ILE A 469 -0.62 0.44 23.36
N LEU A 470 -1.48 -0.55 23.64
CA LEU A 470 -1.32 -1.89 23.10
C LEU A 470 -1.47 -1.92 21.57
N SER A 471 -2.37 -1.12 20.99
CA SER A 471 -2.52 -1.00 19.52
C SER A 471 -1.25 -0.48 18.83
N ASN A 472 -0.49 0.41 19.48
CA ASN A 472 0.80 0.88 18.94
C ASN A 472 1.97 -0.09 19.20
N VAL A 473 1.83 -1.01 20.15
CA VAL A 473 2.86 -2.04 20.44
C VAL A 473 2.56 -3.33 19.68
N ALA A 474 1.44 -3.99 19.96
CA ALA A 474 1.03 -5.27 19.39
C ALA A 474 0.42 -5.19 17.98
N SER A 475 0.26 -3.98 17.42
CA SER A 475 -0.62 -3.66 16.29
C SER A 475 -2.11 -3.83 16.60
N ASN A 476 -2.92 -3.11 15.82
CA ASN A 476 -4.37 -3.10 15.80
C ASN A 476 -5.04 -4.49 15.96
N VAL A 477 -4.90 -5.40 14.98
CA VAL A 477 -5.62 -6.69 14.99
C VAL A 477 -5.20 -7.60 16.17
N PRO A 478 -3.91 -7.83 16.47
CA PRO A 478 -3.55 -8.64 17.63
C PRO A 478 -4.03 -8.04 18.96
N THR A 479 -4.09 -6.72 19.07
CA THR A 479 -4.66 -6.05 20.26
C THR A 479 -6.13 -6.43 20.48
N VAL A 480 -6.92 -6.44 19.41
CA VAL A 480 -8.31 -6.90 19.43
C VAL A 480 -8.40 -8.35 19.89
N LEU A 481 -7.68 -9.26 19.24
CA LEU A 481 -7.71 -10.70 19.53
C LEU A 481 -7.18 -11.08 20.94
N LEU A 482 -6.41 -10.18 21.58
CA LEU A 482 -5.89 -10.35 22.94
C LEU A 482 -6.77 -9.71 24.02
N LEU A 483 -7.47 -8.62 23.73
CA LEU A 483 -8.31 -7.92 24.71
C LEU A 483 -9.82 -8.21 24.57
N GLY A 484 -10.32 -8.39 23.35
CA GLY A 484 -11.74 -8.38 23.00
C GLY A 484 -12.61 -9.24 23.90
N THR A 485 -12.41 -10.55 23.88
CA THR A 485 -13.16 -11.52 24.69
C THR A 485 -13.10 -11.25 26.21
N ARG A 486 -12.01 -10.65 26.71
CA ARG A 486 -11.80 -10.37 28.15
C ARG A 486 -12.48 -9.08 28.58
N VAL A 487 -12.32 -8.04 27.78
CA VAL A 487 -12.99 -6.74 27.89
C VAL A 487 -14.50 -6.92 27.78
N ALA A 488 -14.97 -7.75 26.85
CA ALA A 488 -16.36 -8.15 26.69
C ALA A 488 -16.89 -8.92 27.90
N ALA A 489 -16.20 -9.98 28.35
CA ALA A 489 -16.65 -10.79 29.49
C ALA A 489 -16.76 -9.98 30.80
N SER A 490 -15.77 -9.11 31.09
CA SER A 490 -15.80 -8.21 32.24
C SER A 490 -16.98 -7.22 32.19
N ALA A 491 -17.31 -6.74 30.98
CA ALA A 491 -18.44 -5.84 30.77
C ALA A 491 -19.81 -6.54 30.76
N ALA A 492 -19.89 -7.77 30.25
CA ALA A 492 -21.10 -8.60 30.27
C ALA A 492 -21.55 -8.93 31.70
N ALA A 493 -20.59 -9.09 32.62
CA ALA A 493 -20.85 -9.21 34.07
C ALA A 493 -21.48 -7.96 34.70
N ILE A 494 -21.45 -6.80 34.01
CA ILE A 494 -22.15 -5.57 34.39
C ILE A 494 -23.52 -5.52 33.69
N SER A 495 -23.55 -5.59 32.35
CA SER A 495 -24.79 -5.73 31.57
C SER A 495 -24.53 -6.09 30.09
N PRO A 496 -25.53 -6.66 29.36
CA PRO A 496 -25.46 -6.84 27.91
C PRO A 496 -25.38 -5.53 27.08
N ALA A 497 -25.69 -4.38 27.69
CA ALA A 497 -25.45 -3.07 27.08
C ALA A 497 -23.98 -2.65 27.24
N SER A 498 -23.41 -2.90 28.43
CA SER A 498 -21.99 -2.68 28.74
C SER A 498 -21.08 -3.55 27.86
N GLU A 499 -21.46 -4.80 27.57
CA GLU A 499 -20.73 -5.68 26.64
C GLU A 499 -20.64 -5.09 25.23
N ARG A 500 -21.77 -4.69 24.63
CA ARG A 500 -21.79 -4.01 23.32
C ARG A 500 -20.95 -2.74 23.35
N LYS A 501 -21.05 -1.94 24.41
CA LYS A 501 -20.23 -0.74 24.62
C LYS A 501 -18.73 -1.04 24.69
N ALA A 502 -18.34 -2.14 25.32
CA ALA A 502 -16.95 -2.58 25.41
C ALA A 502 -16.35 -2.87 24.03
N TRP A 503 -17.09 -3.59 23.18
CA TRP A 503 -16.71 -3.86 21.79
C TRP A 503 -16.63 -2.59 20.92
N LEU A 504 -17.59 -1.66 21.05
CA LEU A 504 -17.59 -0.40 20.30
C LEU A 504 -16.44 0.52 20.74
N ILE A 505 -16.14 0.58 22.05
CA ILE A 505 -14.96 1.27 22.59
C ILE A 505 -13.68 0.66 22.02
N LEU A 506 -13.56 -0.67 22.02
CA LEU A 506 -12.40 -1.37 21.48
C LEU A 506 -12.18 -1.01 20.00
N ALA A 507 -13.23 -1.07 19.18
CA ALA A 507 -13.17 -0.74 17.74
C ALA A 507 -12.73 0.70 17.47
N TYR A 508 -13.36 1.67 18.14
CA TYR A 508 -13.02 3.07 17.93
C TYR A 508 -11.60 3.38 18.42
N VAL A 509 -11.27 2.97 19.65
CA VAL A 509 -9.97 3.30 20.25
C VAL A 509 -8.84 2.59 19.53
N SER A 510 -8.93 1.29 19.19
CA SER A 510 -7.85 0.61 18.47
C SER A 510 -7.69 1.11 17.04
N THR A 511 -8.74 1.63 16.40
CA THR A 511 -8.62 2.24 15.06
C THR A 511 -8.01 3.65 15.13
N VAL A 512 -8.46 4.50 16.05
CA VAL A 512 -7.94 5.87 16.20
C VAL A 512 -6.51 5.85 16.77
N ALA A 513 -6.17 4.92 17.66
CA ALA A 513 -4.82 4.76 18.23
C ALA A 513 -3.73 4.60 17.17
N GLY A 514 -4.07 4.03 16.00
CA GLY A 514 -3.16 3.90 14.87
C GLY A 514 -2.65 5.24 14.30
N ASN A 515 -3.24 6.38 14.67
CA ASN A 515 -2.75 7.71 14.31
C ASN A 515 -1.55 8.19 15.14
N LEU A 516 -1.25 7.56 16.28
CA LEU A 516 -0.28 8.06 17.26
C LEU A 516 1.15 8.04 16.72
N THR A 517 1.53 6.99 16.00
CA THR A 517 2.86 6.81 15.38
C THR A 517 2.74 6.50 13.88
N LEU A 518 3.81 6.74 13.12
CA LEU A 518 3.87 6.36 11.70
C LEU A 518 3.77 4.82 11.50
N LEU A 519 4.15 4.03 12.51
CA LEU A 519 4.11 2.57 12.48
C LEU A 519 2.78 1.98 12.97
N GLY A 520 1.98 2.76 13.72
CA GLY A 520 0.80 2.28 14.44
C GLY A 520 -0.40 1.89 13.56
N SER A 521 -0.39 2.20 12.26
CA SER A 521 -1.39 1.73 11.30
C SER A 521 -0.75 1.38 9.96
N ALA A 522 -1.26 0.32 9.33
CA ALA A 522 -0.91 -0.01 7.94
C ALA A 522 -1.20 1.15 6.99
N ALA A 523 -2.27 1.92 7.24
CA ALA A 523 -2.63 3.11 6.46
C ALA A 523 -1.50 4.17 6.44
N ASN A 524 -0.88 4.43 7.59
CA ASN A 524 0.19 5.43 7.73
C ASN A 524 1.44 5.01 6.93
N LEU A 525 1.79 3.72 7.02
CA LEU A 525 2.87 3.11 6.25
C LEU A 525 2.57 3.09 4.74
N ILE A 526 1.32 2.83 4.35
CA ILE A 526 0.88 2.86 2.94
C ILE A 526 0.99 4.27 2.38
N VAL A 527 0.45 5.29 3.06
CA VAL A 527 0.56 6.70 2.60
C VAL A 527 2.02 7.13 2.51
N CYS A 528 2.86 6.77 3.49
CA CYS A 528 4.29 7.07 3.45
C CYS A 528 5.02 6.38 2.29
N GLU A 529 4.80 5.07 2.09
CA GLU A 529 5.50 4.31 1.06
C GLU A 529 5.01 4.66 -0.35
N GLN A 530 3.72 4.91 -0.55
CA GLN A 530 3.20 5.37 -1.83
C GLN A 530 3.64 6.81 -2.13
N ALA A 531 3.68 7.69 -1.12
CA ALA A 531 4.27 9.02 -1.30
C ALA A 531 5.75 8.96 -1.64
N ARG A 532 6.51 8.01 -1.08
CA ARG A 532 7.92 7.78 -1.42
C ARG A 532 8.11 7.17 -2.81
N ARG A 533 7.18 6.34 -3.29
CA ARG A 533 7.24 5.64 -4.59
C ARG A 533 6.71 6.44 -5.77
N ALA A 534 5.91 7.49 -5.55
CA ALA A 534 5.28 8.27 -6.61
C ALA A 534 6.32 8.85 -7.60
N GLN A 535 6.46 8.21 -8.77
CA GLN A 535 7.59 8.39 -9.70
C GLN A 535 7.90 9.85 -10.07
N PHE A 536 6.87 10.69 -10.15
CA PHE A 536 7.00 12.11 -10.51
C PHE A 536 6.78 13.06 -9.33
N PHE A 537 6.32 12.58 -8.17
CA PHE A 537 5.78 13.41 -7.08
C PHE A 537 6.27 12.97 -5.70
N GLY A 538 7.42 12.31 -5.62
CA GLY A 538 7.95 11.68 -4.42
C GLY A 538 8.08 12.63 -3.22
N TYR A 539 7.53 12.22 -2.07
CA TYR A 539 7.68 12.89 -0.78
C TYR A 539 7.92 11.88 0.35
N ASN A 540 8.87 12.16 1.24
CA ASN A 540 9.23 11.29 2.36
C ASN A 540 8.62 11.83 3.67
N LEU A 541 7.63 11.12 4.22
CA LEU A 541 6.96 11.50 5.47
C LEU A 541 7.74 10.96 6.68
N SER A 542 8.54 11.81 7.33
CA SER A 542 9.40 11.36 8.43
C SER A 542 8.61 10.94 9.68
N PHE A 543 9.11 9.90 10.38
CA PHE A 543 8.53 9.40 11.63
C PHE A 543 8.33 10.52 12.67
N TRP A 544 9.33 11.39 12.84
CA TRP A 544 9.26 12.52 13.77
C TRP A 544 8.23 13.58 13.35
N SER A 545 8.04 13.82 12.05
CA SER A 545 6.97 14.71 11.59
C SER A 545 5.59 14.13 11.89
N HIS A 546 5.40 12.82 11.69
CA HIS A 546 4.14 12.17 12.02
C HIS A 546 3.90 12.21 13.54
N LEU A 547 4.88 11.81 14.35
CA LEU A 547 4.76 11.71 15.81
C LEU A 547 4.39 13.05 16.48
N ARG A 548 5.02 14.17 16.05
CA ARG A 548 4.79 15.52 16.59
C ARG A 548 3.34 16.00 16.46
N PHE A 549 2.61 15.52 15.45
CA PHE A 549 1.17 15.78 15.27
C PHE A 549 0.31 14.63 15.81
N GLY A 550 0.73 13.39 15.53
CA GLY A 550 0.01 12.16 15.83
C GLY A 550 -0.28 11.99 17.30
N VAL A 551 0.71 12.23 18.18
CA VAL A 551 0.52 12.11 19.64
C VAL A 551 -0.59 13.05 20.16
N PRO A 552 -0.51 14.40 20.00
CA PRO A 552 -1.56 15.28 20.51
C PRO A 552 -2.91 15.09 19.80
N SER A 553 -2.94 14.90 18.47
CA SER A 553 -4.20 14.70 17.75
C SER A 553 -4.90 13.41 18.19
N THR A 554 -4.16 12.29 18.28
CA THR A 554 -4.73 10.99 18.66
C THR A 554 -5.28 11.01 20.08
N ILE A 555 -4.58 11.64 21.04
CA ILE A 555 -5.07 11.74 22.42
C ILE A 555 -6.39 12.52 22.47
N ILE A 556 -6.48 13.67 21.78
CA ILE A 556 -7.68 14.51 21.77
C ILE A 556 -8.86 13.80 21.07
N VAL A 557 -8.64 13.24 19.89
CA VAL A 557 -9.69 12.54 19.11
C VAL A 557 -10.13 11.25 19.82
N THR A 558 -9.21 10.52 20.44
CA THR A 558 -9.54 9.35 21.26
C THR A 558 -10.39 9.75 22.46
N ALA A 559 -9.99 10.77 23.22
CA ALA A 559 -10.72 11.19 24.41
C ALA A 559 -12.15 11.66 24.10
N ILE A 560 -12.34 12.46 23.04
CA ILE A 560 -13.65 12.96 22.63
C ILE A 560 -14.54 11.81 22.13
N GLY A 561 -14.02 10.95 21.24
CA GLY A 561 -14.79 9.83 20.72
C GLY A 561 -15.08 8.76 21.78
N LEU A 562 -14.18 8.52 22.73
CA LEU A 562 -14.40 7.64 23.86
C LEU A 562 -15.57 8.10 24.73
N LEU A 563 -15.68 9.40 25.02
CA LEU A 563 -16.84 9.98 25.70
C LEU A 563 -18.14 9.70 24.91
N ILE A 564 -18.13 9.93 23.60
CA ILE A 564 -19.30 9.73 22.73
C ILE A 564 -19.71 8.25 22.69
N VAL A 565 -18.80 7.31 22.41
CA VAL A 565 -19.11 5.86 22.38
C VAL A 565 -19.50 5.35 23.78
N SER A 566 -18.94 5.92 24.85
CA SER A 566 -19.37 5.59 26.21
C SER A 566 -20.77 6.10 26.59
N SER A 567 -21.36 7.00 25.79
CA SER A 567 -22.71 7.55 25.99
C SER A 567 -23.83 6.84 25.20
N TYR A 568 -23.46 5.95 24.26
CA TYR A 568 -24.36 5.05 23.51
C TYR A 568 -24.94 3.93 24.38
#